data_AF-A0A1Q3MFH4-F1
#
_entry.id   AF-A0A1Q3MFH4-F1
#
_cell.length_a   1.000
_cell.length_b   1.000
_cell.length_c   1.000
_cell.angle_alpha   90.00
_cell.angle_beta   90.00
_cell.angle_gamma   90.00
#
_symmetry.space_group_name_H-M   'P 1'
#
loop_
_entity.id
_entity.type
_entity.pdbx_description
1 polymer ?
#
loop_
_entity_poly.entity_id
_entity_poly.type
_entity_poly.pdbx_seq_one_letter_code
_entity_poly.pdbx_strand_id
1 'polypeptide(L)'
;MLKMKTVQSVKNSLKFKAQPKSGILSIKIGVKKYSVPVEARMLSNGEYLFLSFPASSELYKIENKELTALPSSADASDAHAALTPKRRRGRRRSSPVEMPAELEAALKAIPSGFKLGYTADGSLKLVKTRTRRKKA
;
A
#
# COMPACT_ATOMS: atom_id res chain seq x y z
N MET A 1 -1.71 11.73 17.71
CA MET A 1 -0.65 12.65 17.23
C MET A 1 -0.15 12.12 15.89
N LEU A 2 -0.62 12.69 14.77
CA LEU A 2 -0.09 12.36 13.44
C LEU A 2 1.36 12.85 13.41
N LYS A 3 2.31 11.93 13.24
CA LYS A 3 3.74 12.25 13.22
C LYS A 3 4.02 13.02 11.91
N MET A 4 4.33 14.30 12.01
CA MET A 4 4.67 15.16 10.87
C MET A 4 5.79 14.51 10.05
N LYS A 5 5.60 14.38 8.74
CA LYS A 5 6.59 13.79 7.84
C LYS A 5 7.22 14.88 7.00
N THR A 6 8.48 15.18 7.29
CA THR A 6 9.26 16.12 6.47
C THR A 6 9.51 15.54 5.08
N VAL A 7 9.63 16.40 4.07
CA VAL A 7 9.95 16.01 2.69
C VAL A 7 11.17 15.07 2.62
N GLN A 8 12.21 15.32 3.41
CA GLN A 8 13.40 14.46 3.44
C GLN A 8 13.08 13.02 3.89
N SER A 9 12.24 12.86 4.90
CA SER A 9 11.81 11.54 5.37
C SER A 9 10.94 10.81 4.33
N VAL A 10 10.13 11.58 3.59
CA VAL A 10 9.25 11.07 2.55
C VAL A 10 10.06 10.62 1.33
N LYS A 11 11.07 11.38 0.90
CA LYS A 11 11.97 11.01 -0.20
C LYS A 11 12.63 9.64 0.03
N ASN A 12 13.18 9.42 1.23
CA ASN A 12 13.80 8.13 1.59
C ASN A 12 12.79 6.97 1.56
N SER A 13 11.57 7.19 2.04
CA SER A 13 10.49 6.18 2.03
C SER A 13 10.00 5.87 0.61
N LEU A 14 9.82 6.88 -0.24
CA LEU A 14 9.29 6.73 -1.60
C LEU A 14 10.30 6.12 -2.57
N LYS A 15 11.61 6.36 -2.38
CA LYS A 15 12.69 5.77 -3.20
C LYS A 15 12.58 4.26 -3.34
N PHE A 16 12.23 3.55 -2.27
CA PHE A 16 12.09 2.09 -2.27
C PHE A 16 10.74 1.59 -2.81
N LYS A 17 9.73 2.46 -2.88
CA LYS A 17 8.39 2.10 -3.37
C LYS A 17 8.22 2.42 -4.85
N ALA A 18 9.03 3.32 -5.38
CA ALA A 18 8.99 3.77 -6.75
C ALA A 18 9.60 2.73 -7.70
N GLN A 19 8.91 2.46 -8.81
CA GLN A 19 9.38 1.51 -9.82
C GLN A 19 10.34 2.21 -10.78
N PRO A 20 11.44 1.56 -11.19
CA PRO A 20 12.33 2.10 -12.21
C PRO A 20 11.61 2.15 -13.56
N LYS A 21 11.79 3.25 -14.27
CA LYS A 21 11.32 3.46 -15.64
C LYS A 21 12.45 4.05 -16.47
N SER A 22 12.70 3.44 -17.62
CA SER A 22 13.64 3.96 -18.62
C SER A 22 12.97 5.02 -19.50
N GLY A 23 13.78 5.93 -20.05
CA GLY A 23 13.37 6.85 -21.10
C GLY A 23 12.38 7.96 -20.70
N ILE A 24 12.27 8.25 -19.39
CA ILE A 24 11.39 9.33 -18.87
C ILE A 24 11.90 10.71 -19.30
N LEU A 25 13.23 10.91 -19.23
CA LEU A 25 13.84 12.14 -19.69
C LEU A 25 13.95 12.11 -21.21
N SER A 26 13.56 13.21 -21.82
CA SER A 26 13.78 13.43 -23.23
C SER A 26 14.33 14.83 -23.45
N ILE A 27 15.34 14.93 -24.29
CA ILE A 27 15.94 16.19 -24.68
C ILE A 27 15.55 16.46 -26.13
N LYS A 28 15.14 17.69 -26.41
CA LYS A 28 14.88 18.14 -27.77
C LYS A 28 16.17 18.76 -28.32
N ILE A 29 16.71 18.20 -29.40
CA ILE A 29 17.88 18.72 -30.11
C ILE A 29 17.40 19.15 -31.49
N GLY A 30 17.35 20.47 -31.72
CA GLY A 30 16.69 21.05 -32.89
C GLY A 30 15.19 20.70 -32.88
N VAL A 31 14.74 19.96 -33.89
CA VAL A 31 13.33 19.54 -34.04
C VAL A 31 13.07 18.12 -33.50
N LYS A 32 14.13 17.32 -33.32
CA LYS A 32 14.03 15.90 -32.94
C LYS A 32 14.11 15.73 -31.42
N LYS A 33 13.30 14.80 -30.90
CA LYS A 33 13.26 14.44 -29.48
C LYS A 33 14.03 13.14 -29.27
N TYR A 34 15.02 13.16 -28.40
CA TYR A 34 15.84 11.99 -28.04
C TYR A 34 15.53 11.58 -26.60
N SER A 35 15.27 10.30 -26.39
CA SER A 35 15.11 9.75 -25.05
C SER A 35 16.47 9.54 -24.41
N VAL A 36 16.65 10.04 -23.19
CA VAL A 36 17.90 9.90 -22.46
C VAL A 36 17.91 8.51 -21.80
N PRO A 37 18.99 7.72 -21.93
CA PRO A 37 19.11 6.38 -21.34
C PRO A 37 19.39 6.45 -19.83
N VAL A 38 18.58 7.21 -19.09
CA VAL A 38 18.65 7.31 -17.64
C VAL A 38 17.46 6.58 -17.04
N GLU A 39 17.76 5.68 -16.11
CA GLU A 39 16.74 5.03 -15.28
C GLU A 39 16.34 5.95 -14.14
N ALA A 40 15.06 6.31 -14.10
CA ALA A 40 14.49 7.10 -13.03
C ALA A 40 13.37 6.31 -12.35
N ARG A 41 13.35 6.31 -11.03
CA ARG A 41 12.23 5.78 -10.26
C ARG A 41 11.17 6.87 -10.12
N MET A 42 9.93 6.55 -10.48
CA MET A 42 8.85 7.53 -10.51
C MET A 42 7.59 7.02 -9.80
N LEU A 43 6.93 7.90 -9.05
CA LEU A 43 5.55 7.72 -8.57
C LEU A 43 4.77 8.99 -8.86
N SER A 44 3.55 8.86 -9.38
CA SER A 44 2.66 9.98 -9.64
C SER A 44 1.22 9.57 -9.35
N ASN A 45 0.42 10.50 -8.85
CA ASN A 45 -1.01 10.34 -8.64
C ASN A 45 -1.85 11.49 -9.24
N GLY A 46 -1.24 12.38 -10.03
CA GLY A 46 -1.90 13.55 -10.63
C GLY A 46 -1.80 14.84 -9.82
N GLU A 47 -1.60 14.76 -8.50
CA GLU A 47 -1.41 15.92 -7.61
C GLU A 47 0.04 16.07 -7.15
N TYR A 48 0.74 14.94 -7.01
CA TYR A 48 2.13 14.88 -6.60
C TYR A 48 2.93 14.00 -7.54
N LEU A 49 4.20 14.34 -7.70
CA LEU A 49 5.17 13.59 -8.49
C LEU A 49 6.42 13.39 -7.65
N PHE A 50 6.81 12.14 -7.46
CA PHE A 50 8.11 11.78 -6.91
C PHE A 50 9.00 11.27 -8.03
N LEU A 51 10.17 11.87 -8.17
CA LEU A 51 11.21 11.51 -9.14
C LEU A 51 12.51 11.22 -8.39
N SER A 52 13.08 10.06 -8.61
CA SER A 52 14.33 9.64 -7.99
C SER A 52 15.30 9.15 -9.05
N PHE A 53 16.41 9.87 -9.16
CA PHE A 53 17.59 9.50 -9.91
C PHE A 53 18.62 8.84 -8.98
N PRO A 54 19.66 8.19 -9.53
CA PRO A 54 20.75 7.65 -8.71
C PRO A 54 21.38 8.71 -7.79
N ALA A 55 21.56 9.95 -8.28
CA ALA A 55 22.24 11.03 -7.57
C ALA A 55 21.32 11.99 -6.80
N SER A 56 20.05 12.10 -7.18
CA SER A 56 19.12 13.08 -6.59
C SER A 56 17.70 12.53 -6.49
N SER A 57 16.89 13.06 -5.58
CA SER A 57 15.50 12.64 -5.43
C SER A 57 14.65 13.82 -5.03
N GLU A 58 13.63 14.10 -5.83
CA GLU A 58 12.79 15.27 -5.66
C GLU A 58 11.30 14.94 -5.63
N LEU A 59 10.59 15.75 -4.84
CA LEU A 59 9.16 15.65 -4.63
C LEU A 59 8.53 16.96 -5.12
N TYR A 60 7.62 16.83 -6.07
CA TYR A 60 6.95 17.93 -6.72
C TYR A 60 5.45 17.89 -6.41
N LYS A 61 4.86 19.08 -6.33
CA LYS A 61 3.42 19.29 -6.40
C LYS A 61 3.06 19.65 -7.85
N ILE A 62 1.98 19.09 -8.35
CA ILE A 62 1.45 19.34 -9.70
C ILE A 62 0.27 20.29 -9.55
N GLU A 63 0.45 21.54 -9.94
CA GLU A 63 -0.61 22.57 -9.91
C GLU A 63 -0.55 23.39 -11.17
N ASN A 64 -1.70 23.75 -11.74
CA ASN A 64 -1.79 24.64 -12.91
C ASN A 64 -0.92 24.23 -14.12
N LYS A 65 -0.69 22.92 -14.31
CA LYS A 65 0.20 22.35 -15.34
C LYS A 65 1.70 22.66 -15.12
N GLU A 66 2.07 23.09 -13.93
CA GLU A 66 3.44 23.32 -13.51
C GLU A 66 3.87 22.32 -12.42
N LEU A 67 5.18 22.15 -12.27
CA LEU A 67 5.80 21.31 -11.26
C LEU A 67 6.56 22.20 -10.27
N THR A 68 6.09 22.28 -9.03
CA THR A 68 6.74 23.04 -7.96
C THR A 68 7.43 22.09 -6.99
N ALA A 69 8.73 22.30 -6.77
CA ALA A 69 9.51 21.48 -5.84
C ALA A 69 9.15 21.82 -4.39
N LEU A 70 8.86 20.80 -3.57
CA LEU A 70 8.56 20.99 -2.16
C LEU A 70 9.86 21.17 -1.35
N PRO A 71 9.95 22.19 -0.47
CA PRO A 71 11.16 22.44 0.31
C PRO A 71 11.42 21.33 1.34
N SER A 72 12.68 20.98 1.56
CA SER A 72 13.10 19.80 2.36
C SER A 72 12.53 19.74 3.79
N SER A 73 12.28 20.89 4.41
CA SER A 73 11.76 21.03 5.76
C SER A 73 10.22 21.09 5.84
N ALA A 74 9.53 21.22 4.71
CA ALA A 74 8.07 21.30 4.70
C ALA A 74 7.41 19.97 5.10
N ASP A 75 6.19 20.08 5.61
CA ASP A 75 5.33 18.92 5.83
C ASP A 75 4.91 18.32 4.48
N ALA A 76 5.14 17.02 4.32
CA ALA A 76 4.82 16.23 3.14
C ALA A 76 3.98 15.01 3.51
N SER A 77 3.26 15.08 4.62
CA SER A 77 2.37 14.01 5.08
C SER A 77 1.32 13.64 4.04
N ASP A 78 0.73 14.62 3.36
CA ASP A 78 -0.27 14.42 2.31
C ASP A 78 0.34 13.76 1.07
N ALA A 79 1.46 14.30 0.58
CA ALA A 79 2.18 13.71 -0.55
C ALA A 79 2.61 12.26 -0.26
N HIS A 80 3.05 11.96 0.97
CA HIS A 80 3.38 10.59 1.38
C HIS A 80 2.15 9.68 1.35
N ALA A 81 1.00 10.15 1.86
CA ALA A 81 -0.24 9.37 1.87
C ALA A 81 -0.73 9.08 0.44
N ALA A 82 -0.64 10.08 -0.44
CA ALA A 82 -1.12 10.01 -1.80
C ALA A 82 -0.23 9.12 -2.70
N LEU A 83 1.09 9.20 -2.53
CA LEU A 83 2.07 8.44 -3.34
C LEU A 83 2.40 7.06 -2.79
N THR A 84 2.04 6.73 -1.54
CA THR A 84 2.28 5.40 -1.00
C THR A 84 1.27 4.41 -1.59
N PRO A 85 1.69 3.41 -2.38
CA PRO A 85 0.77 2.40 -2.90
C PRO A 85 0.08 1.67 -1.74
N LYS A 86 -1.25 1.60 -1.80
CA LYS A 86 -2.05 0.88 -0.80
C LYS A 86 -1.69 -0.60 -0.85
N ARG A 87 -1.24 -1.16 0.28
CA ARG A 87 -1.05 -2.61 0.43
C ARG A 87 -2.41 -3.30 0.27
N ARG A 88 -2.68 -3.89 -0.90
CA ARG A 88 -3.80 -4.82 -1.06
C ARG A 88 -3.50 -6.06 -0.22
N ARG A 89 -4.09 -6.15 0.98
CA ARG A 89 -4.17 -7.42 1.70
C ARG A 89 -5.03 -8.34 0.84
N GLY A 90 -4.41 -9.29 0.15
CA GLY A 90 -5.12 -10.30 -0.62
C GLY A 90 -6.03 -11.09 0.30
N ARG A 91 -7.33 -10.79 0.27
CA ARG A 91 -8.33 -11.68 0.87
C ARG A 91 -8.53 -12.80 -0.14
N ARG A 92 -7.94 -13.97 0.11
CA ARG A 92 -8.28 -15.20 -0.63
C ARG A 92 -9.80 -15.38 -0.46
N ARG A 93 -10.55 -15.23 -1.55
CA ARG A 93 -11.97 -15.61 -1.59
C ARG A 93 -11.97 -17.11 -1.80
N SER A 94 -12.34 -17.88 -0.79
CA SER A 94 -12.64 -19.31 -0.96
C SER A 94 -13.94 -19.43 -1.76
N SER A 95 -14.00 -20.39 -2.68
CA SER A 95 -15.26 -20.78 -3.31
C SER A 95 -16.23 -21.28 -2.25
N PRO A 96 -17.52 -20.93 -2.33
CA PRO A 96 -18.54 -21.58 -1.50
C PRO A 96 -18.58 -23.06 -1.89
N VAL A 97 -18.46 -23.95 -0.91
CA VAL A 97 -18.68 -25.39 -1.07
C VAL A 97 -20.02 -25.70 -0.41
N GLU A 98 -20.89 -26.42 -1.10
CA GLU A 98 -22.17 -26.87 -0.54
C GLU A 98 -21.91 -27.84 0.61
N MET A 99 -22.51 -27.56 1.76
CA MET A 99 -22.37 -28.36 2.97
C MET A 99 -23.53 -29.38 3.05
N PRO A 100 -23.24 -30.66 3.33
CA PRO A 100 -24.28 -31.66 3.63
C PRO A 100 -25.18 -31.21 4.80
N ALA A 101 -26.49 -31.46 4.68
CA ALA A 101 -27.51 -30.98 5.64
C ALA A 101 -27.27 -31.48 7.09
N GLU A 102 -26.73 -32.69 7.24
CA GLU A 102 -26.40 -33.29 8.54
C GLU A 102 -25.32 -32.49 9.29
N LEU A 103 -24.31 -31.99 8.56
CA LEU A 103 -23.24 -31.18 9.14
C LEU A 103 -23.74 -29.79 9.51
N GLU A 104 -24.67 -29.23 8.75
CA GLU A 104 -25.29 -27.96 9.08
C GLU A 104 -26.11 -28.04 10.38
N ALA A 105 -26.89 -29.11 10.55
CA ALA A 105 -27.64 -29.36 11.78
C ALA A 105 -26.70 -29.54 12.99
N ALA A 106 -25.62 -30.31 12.84
CA ALA A 106 -24.63 -30.53 13.89
C ALA A 106 -23.89 -29.24 14.29
N LEU A 107 -23.55 -28.38 13.33
CA LEU A 107 -22.88 -27.10 13.61
C LEU A 107 -23.82 -26.07 14.26
N LYS A 108 -25.12 -26.09 13.95
CA LYS A 108 -26.14 -25.24 14.60
C LYS A 108 -26.37 -25.62 16.07
N ALA A 109 -26.13 -26.87 16.45
CA ALA A 109 -26.25 -27.33 17.84
C ALA A 109 -25.11 -26.84 18.75
N ILE A 110 -24.06 -26.22 18.21
CA ILE A 110 -22.94 -25.69 19.00
C ILE A 110 -23.42 -24.49 19.85
N PRO A 111 -23.18 -24.50 21.18
CA PRO A 111 -23.56 -23.40 22.05
C PRO A 111 -22.94 -22.06 21.62
N SER A 112 -23.71 -20.97 21.79
CA SER A 112 -23.25 -19.63 21.46
C SER A 112 -21.98 -19.27 22.24
N GLY A 113 -21.02 -18.63 21.56
CA GLY A 113 -19.73 -18.26 22.18
C GLY A 113 -18.70 -19.39 22.23
N PHE A 114 -18.96 -20.56 21.64
CA PHE A 114 -17.99 -21.63 21.45
C PHE A 114 -17.73 -21.89 19.95
N LYS A 115 -16.58 -22.50 19.65
CA LYS A 115 -16.21 -22.97 18.31
C LYS A 115 -15.53 -24.34 18.42
N LEU A 116 -15.54 -25.11 17.33
CA LEU A 116 -14.74 -26.33 17.26
C LEU A 116 -13.24 -25.97 17.23
N GLY A 117 -12.48 -26.66 18.06
CA GLY A 117 -11.03 -26.69 18.04
C GLY A 117 -10.53 -28.11 18.22
N TYR A 118 -9.23 -28.29 18.10
CA TYR A 118 -8.58 -29.58 18.25
C TYR A 118 -7.78 -29.62 19.56
N THR A 119 -7.69 -30.80 20.18
CA THR A 119 -6.71 -31.11 21.23
C THR A 119 -5.34 -31.36 20.61
N ALA A 120 -4.29 -31.49 21.43
CA ALA A 120 -2.95 -31.86 20.96
C ALA A 120 -2.96 -33.23 20.26
N ASP A 121 -3.87 -34.10 20.67
CA ASP A 121 -4.05 -35.47 20.15
C ASP A 121 -4.98 -35.52 18.92
N GLY A 122 -5.41 -34.37 18.40
CA GLY A 122 -6.25 -34.28 17.20
C GLY A 122 -7.75 -34.53 17.43
N SER A 123 -8.21 -34.75 18.66
CA SER A 123 -9.63 -34.89 18.99
C SER A 123 -10.37 -33.55 18.98
N LEU A 124 -11.66 -33.55 18.67
CA LEU A 124 -12.49 -32.35 18.66
C LEU A 124 -12.84 -31.92 20.09
N LYS A 125 -12.70 -30.62 20.37
CA LYS A 125 -13.19 -29.99 21.60
C LYS A 125 -13.88 -28.66 21.33
N LEU A 126 -14.78 -28.27 22.21
CA LEU A 126 -15.37 -26.94 22.23
C LEU A 126 -14.38 -25.93 22.84
N VAL A 127 -14.07 -24.87 22.10
CA VAL A 127 -13.18 -23.79 22.51
C VAL A 127 -13.96 -22.49 22.60
N LYS A 128 -13.84 -21.78 23.72
CA LYS A 128 -14.50 -20.48 23.91
C LYS A 128 -13.99 -19.45 22.90
N THR A 129 -14.91 -18.81 22.20
CA THR A 129 -14.63 -17.75 21.25
C THR A 129 -14.25 -16.48 22.01
N ARG A 130 -13.05 -15.94 21.74
CA ARG A 130 -12.59 -14.70 22.37
C ARG A 130 -13.39 -13.51 21.85
N THR A 131 -14.03 -12.76 22.75
CA THR A 131 -14.64 -11.47 22.42
C THR A 131 -13.55 -10.42 22.28
N ARG A 132 -13.42 -9.82 21.10
CA ARG A 132 -12.53 -8.66 20.91
C ARG A 132 -13.32 -7.41 21.27
N ARG A 133 -12.83 -6.65 22.26
CA ARG A 133 -13.36 -5.30 22.52
C ARG A 133 -13.18 -4.46 21.26
N LYS A 134 -14.24 -3.78 20.82
CA LYS A 134 -14.16 -2.80 19.73
C LYS A 134 -13.22 -1.70 20.21
N LYS A 135 -12.22 -1.37 19.39
CA LYS A 135 -11.30 -0.26 19.69
C LYS A 135 -12.11 1.04 19.57
N ALA A 136 -12.18 1.79 20.66
CA ALA A 136 -12.70 3.16 20.68
C ALA A 136 -11.79 4.07 19.85
#